data_AF-A0A2H6B0S5-F1
#
_entry.id   AF-A0A2H6B0S5-F1
#
_cell.length_a   1.000
_cell.length_b   1.000
_cell.length_c   1.000
_cell.angle_alpha   90.00
_cell.angle_beta   90.00
_cell.angle_gamma   90.00
#
_symmetry.space_group_name_H-M   'P 1'
#
loop_
_entity.id
_entity.type
_entity.pdbx_description
1 polymer ?
#
loop_
_entity_poly.entity_id
_entity_poly.type
_entity_poly.pdbx_seq_one_letter_code
_entity_poly.pdbx_strand_id
1 'polypeptide(L)'
;MLRLARFLRQRLEQERLALARAQARLSACEGTLAALEERWASDGEPVEAAWLLPVASWRQRLLQELALAQERRRQALVERQRAADRLRARFRRAATVERLVTLLARAEAQAAERRQQAALDELSSQRAAARARTPSCPRGDDRRT
;
A
#
# COMPACT_ATOMS: atom_id res chain seq x y z
N MET A 1 -4.11 9.61 -6.17
CA MET A 1 -3.57 8.24 -5.92
C MET A 1 -3.46 7.41 -7.19
N LEU A 2 -4.56 7.22 -7.96
CA LEU A 2 -4.54 6.43 -9.21
C LEU A 2 -3.57 6.97 -10.28
N ARG A 3 -3.41 8.29 -10.42
CA ARG A 3 -2.46 8.91 -11.36
C ARG A 3 -1.00 8.56 -11.05
N LEU A 4 -0.58 8.61 -9.78
CA LEU A 4 0.77 8.26 -9.35
C LEU A 4 1.05 6.77 -9.53
N ALA A 5 0.08 5.90 -9.19
CA ALA A 5 0.23 4.47 -9.39
C ALA A 5 0.38 4.10 -10.88
N ARG A 6 -0.41 4.74 -11.75
CA ARG A 6 -0.30 4.59 -13.21
C ARG A 6 1.05 5.07 -13.73
N PHE A 7 1.50 6.24 -13.28
CA PHE A 7 2.81 6.80 -13.64
C PHE A 7 3.96 5.86 -13.24
N LEU A 8 4.00 5.39 -11.99
CA LEU A 8 5.06 4.49 -11.51
C LEU A 8 5.03 3.14 -12.25
N ARG A 9 3.85 2.63 -12.60
CA ARG A 9 3.71 1.43 -13.43
C ARG A 9 4.27 1.66 -14.82
N GLN A 10 3.93 2.77 -15.46
CA GLN A 10 4.39 3.11 -16.80
C GLN A 10 5.91 3.30 -16.84
N ARG A 11 6.49 3.99 -15.83
CA ARG A 11 7.94 4.16 -15.69
C ARG A 11 8.64 2.81 -15.53
N LEU A 12 8.13 1.92 -14.68
CA LEU A 12 8.71 0.57 -14.52
C LEU A 12 8.69 -0.23 -15.82
N GLU A 13 7.62 -0.11 -16.60
CA GLU A 13 7.49 -0.79 -17.89
C GLU A 13 8.48 -0.23 -18.92
N GLN A 14 8.70 1.09 -18.94
CA GLN A 14 9.72 1.72 -19.77
C GLN A 14 11.12 1.21 -19.43
N GLU A 15 11.47 1.12 -18.14
CA GLU A 15 12.78 0.59 -17.72
C GLU A 15 12.96 -0.90 -18.06
N ARG A 16 11.87 -1.70 -18.02
CA ARG A 16 11.89 -3.10 -18.46
C ARG A 16 12.18 -3.21 -19.96
N LEU A 17 11.52 -2.39 -20.77
CA LEU A 17 11.76 -2.34 -22.20
C LEU A 17 13.18 -1.87 -22.53
N ALA A 18 13.70 -0.87 -21.80
CA ALA A 18 15.08 -0.42 -21.95
C ALA A 18 16.08 -1.54 -21.63
N LEU A 19 15.86 -2.28 -20.54
CA LEU A 19 16.68 -3.43 -20.18
C LEU A 19 16.64 -4.52 -21.25
N ALA A 20 15.45 -4.88 -21.74
CA ALA A 20 15.29 -5.89 -22.78
C ALA A 20 16.01 -5.49 -24.09
N ARG A 21 15.95 -4.20 -24.47
CA ARG A 21 16.68 -3.67 -25.62
C ARG A 21 18.20 -3.76 -25.44
N ALA A 22 18.72 -3.39 -24.26
CA ALA A 22 20.14 -3.51 -23.97
C ALA A 22 20.61 -4.98 -24.03
N GLN A 23 19.82 -5.90 -23.49
CA GLN A 23 20.09 -7.35 -23.56
C GLN A 23 20.09 -7.86 -25.01
N ALA A 24 19.12 -7.47 -25.82
CA ALA A 24 19.06 -7.86 -27.23
C ALA A 24 20.28 -7.36 -28.01
N ARG A 25 20.74 -6.12 -27.77
CA ARG A 25 21.95 -5.58 -28.41
C ARG A 25 23.21 -6.36 -27.99
N LEU A 26 23.34 -6.70 -26.71
CA LEU A 26 24.46 -7.51 -26.23
C LEU A 26 24.46 -8.90 -26.87
N SER A 27 23.31 -9.58 -26.88
CA SER A 27 23.19 -10.91 -27.49
C SER A 27 23.52 -10.89 -28.98
N ALA A 28 23.12 -9.85 -29.73
CA ALA A 28 23.49 -9.70 -31.14
C ALA A 28 25.02 -9.48 -31.33
N CYS A 29 25.65 -8.72 -30.44
CA CYS A 29 27.10 -8.52 -30.44
C CYS A 29 27.85 -9.82 -30.13
N GLU A 30 27.39 -10.59 -29.15
CA GLU A 30 27.94 -11.90 -28.79
C GLU A 30 27.78 -12.91 -29.93
N GLY A 31 26.64 -12.91 -30.63
CA GLY A 31 26.46 -13.73 -31.83
C GLY A 31 27.43 -13.37 -32.96
N THR A 32 27.76 -12.08 -33.10
CA THR A 32 28.74 -11.61 -34.10
C THR A 32 30.16 -12.07 -33.74
N LEU A 33 30.52 -12.03 -32.45
CA LEU A 33 31.81 -12.55 -31.96
C LEU A 33 31.93 -14.05 -32.21
N ALA A 34 30.90 -14.82 -31.84
CA ALA A 34 30.88 -16.26 -32.05
C ALA A 34 31.03 -16.63 -33.54
N ALA A 35 30.35 -15.90 -34.43
CA ALA A 35 30.48 -16.11 -35.88
C ALA A 35 31.88 -15.81 -36.41
N LEU A 36 32.57 -14.79 -35.86
CA LEU A 36 33.96 -14.49 -36.21
C LEU A 36 34.93 -15.56 -35.70
N GLU A 37 34.70 -16.06 -34.48
CA GLU A 37 35.49 -17.15 -33.88
C GLU A 37 35.32 -18.47 -34.66
N GLU A 38 34.08 -18.80 -35.06
CA GLU A 38 33.78 -19.98 -35.86
C GLU A 38 34.44 -19.91 -37.23
N ARG A 39 34.39 -18.75 -37.90
CA ARG A 39 35.01 -18.54 -39.21
C ARG A 39 36.54 -18.66 -39.16
N TRP A 40 37.15 -18.22 -38.07
CA TRP A 40 38.58 -18.46 -37.84
C TRP A 40 38.86 -19.96 -37.66
N ALA A 41 38.04 -20.65 -36.85
CA ALA A 41 38.21 -22.07 -36.57
C ALA A 41 37.98 -22.95 -37.81
N SER A 42 37.06 -22.56 -38.72
CA SER A 42 36.72 -23.32 -39.92
C SER A 42 37.65 -23.03 -41.10
N ASP A 43 37.94 -21.76 -41.35
CA ASP A 43 38.59 -21.34 -42.60
C ASP A 43 40.10 -21.20 -42.43
N GLY A 44 40.61 -21.19 -41.19
CA GLY A 44 42.04 -20.99 -40.88
C GLY A 44 42.57 -19.59 -41.20
N GLU A 45 41.72 -18.73 -41.77
CA GLU A 45 42.01 -17.33 -42.08
C GLU A 45 42.12 -16.53 -40.78
N PRO A 46 43.25 -15.82 -40.55
CA PRO A 46 43.41 -15.02 -39.35
C PRO A 46 42.38 -13.90 -39.34
N VAL A 47 41.52 -13.88 -38.31
CA VAL A 47 40.68 -12.70 -38.06
C VAL A 47 41.62 -11.56 -37.71
N GLU A 48 41.73 -10.59 -38.62
CA GLU A 48 42.55 -9.41 -38.40
C GLU A 48 42.20 -8.76 -37.06
N ALA A 49 43.21 -8.49 -36.24
CA ALA A 49 43.05 -7.83 -34.94
C ALA A 49 42.27 -6.49 -35.04
N ALA A 50 42.29 -5.88 -36.24
CA ALA A 50 41.51 -4.70 -36.60
C ALA A 50 39.98 -4.88 -36.44
N TRP A 51 39.46 -6.11 -36.49
CA TRP A 51 38.03 -6.40 -36.32
C TRP A 51 37.68 -6.86 -34.90
N LEU A 52 38.60 -7.55 -34.22
CA LEU A 52 38.38 -8.03 -32.85
C LEU A 52 38.36 -6.89 -31.83
N LEU A 53 39.26 -5.90 -31.96
CA LEU A 53 39.34 -4.77 -31.02
C LEU A 53 38.05 -3.92 -31.00
N PRO A 54 37.48 -3.53 -32.16
CA PRO A 54 36.22 -2.79 -32.20
C PRO A 54 35.05 -3.58 -31.65
N VAL A 55 34.94 -4.88 -31.95
CA VAL A 55 33.80 -5.68 -31.46
C VAL A 55 33.91 -5.94 -29.95
N ALA A 56 35.11 -6.19 -29.43
CA ALA A 56 35.34 -6.34 -27.99
C ALA A 56 35.04 -5.03 -27.21
N SER A 57 35.49 -3.88 -27.74
CA SER A 57 35.19 -2.57 -27.15
C SER A 57 33.70 -2.24 -27.22
N TRP A 58 33.02 -2.60 -28.31
CA TRP A 58 31.58 -2.48 -28.43
C TRP A 58 30.84 -3.35 -27.41
N ARG A 59 31.25 -4.61 -27.22
CA ARG A 59 30.72 -5.50 -26.17
C ARG A 59 30.85 -4.88 -24.79
N GLN A 60 32.03 -4.33 -24.47
CA GLN A 60 32.26 -3.71 -23.16
C GLN A 60 31.36 -2.50 -22.93
N ARG A 61 31.11 -1.69 -23.97
CA ARG A 61 30.14 -0.59 -23.92
C ARG A 61 28.71 -1.10 -23.69
N LEU A 62 28.31 -2.18 -24.35
CA LEU A 62 26.99 -2.79 -24.17
C LEU A 62 26.80 -3.37 -22.76
N LEU A 63 27.85 -3.95 -22.16
CA LEU A 63 27.83 -4.40 -20.77
C LEU A 63 27.64 -3.23 -19.79
N GLN A 64 28.28 -2.08 -20.05
CA GLN A 64 28.05 -0.86 -19.27
C GLN A 64 26.62 -0.33 -19.44
N GLU A 65 26.08 -0.29 -20.66
CA GLU A 65 24.68 0.08 -20.92
C GLU A 65 23.70 -0.84 -20.18
N LEU A 66 23.98 -2.15 -20.18
CA LEU A 66 23.18 -3.15 -19.47
C LEU A 66 23.21 -2.93 -17.95
N ALA A 67 24.39 -2.72 -17.37
CA ALA A 67 24.54 -2.44 -15.95
C ALA A 67 23.78 -1.17 -15.53
N LEU A 68 23.87 -0.11 -16.33
CA LEU A 68 23.13 1.13 -16.11
C LEU A 68 21.61 0.91 -16.20
N ALA A 69 21.14 0.15 -17.19
CA ALA A 69 19.71 -0.17 -17.33
C ALA A 69 19.18 -1.01 -16.15
N GLN A 70 19.98 -1.98 -15.67
CA GLN A 70 19.65 -2.77 -14.48
C GLN A 70 19.54 -1.90 -13.22
N GLU A 71 20.48 -0.98 -13.02
CA GLU A 71 20.47 -0.07 -11.88
C GLU A 71 19.27 0.89 -11.93
N ARG A 72 18.97 1.49 -13.10
CA ARG A 72 17.76 2.33 -13.27
C ARG A 72 16.48 1.57 -12.94
N ARG A 73 16.36 0.32 -13.41
CA ARG A 73 15.23 -0.54 -13.06
C ARG A 73 15.16 -0.82 -11.57
N ARG A 74 16.28 -1.08 -10.90
CA ARG A 74 16.35 -1.30 -9.46
C ARG A 74 15.87 -0.07 -8.69
N GLN A 75 16.33 1.12 -9.07
CA GLN A 75 15.90 2.39 -8.47
C GLN A 75 14.39 2.61 -8.65
N ALA A 76 13.85 2.38 -9.85
CA ALA A 76 12.41 2.49 -10.11
C ALA A 76 11.57 1.52 -9.25
N LEU A 77 12.06 0.30 -8.99
CA LEU A 77 11.42 -0.65 -8.08
C LEU A 77 11.42 -0.15 -6.63
N VAL A 78 12.54 0.39 -6.16
CA VAL A 78 12.66 0.95 -4.80
C VAL A 78 11.69 2.13 -4.62
N GLU A 79 11.60 3.03 -5.59
CA GLU A 79 10.64 4.15 -5.54
C GLU A 79 9.19 3.67 -5.46
N ARG A 80 8.82 2.67 -6.29
CA ARG A 80 7.49 2.07 -6.27
C ARG A 80 7.18 1.45 -4.90
N GLN A 81 8.14 0.75 -4.31
CA GLN A 81 7.99 0.14 -2.99
C GLN A 81 7.80 1.22 -1.91
N ARG A 82 8.63 2.26 -1.90
CA ARG A 82 8.49 3.40 -0.97
C ARG A 82 7.11 4.07 -1.10
N ALA A 83 6.60 4.23 -2.33
CA ALA A 83 5.26 4.77 -2.55
C ALA A 83 4.15 3.86 -2.00
N ALA A 84 4.30 2.54 -2.17
CA ALA A 84 3.38 1.55 -1.61
C ALA A 84 3.38 1.56 -0.08
N ASP A 85 4.54 1.67 0.55
CA ASP A 85 4.67 1.69 2.02
C ASP A 85 4.06 2.96 2.62
N ARG A 86 4.28 4.12 2.00
CA ARG A 86 3.61 5.38 2.38
C ARG A 86 2.08 5.25 2.30
N LEU A 87 1.57 4.59 1.27
CA LEU A 87 0.14 4.36 1.12
C LEU A 87 -0.40 3.41 2.20
N ARG A 88 0.28 2.30 2.45
CA ARG A 88 -0.07 1.37 3.53
C ARG A 88 -0.09 2.06 4.89
N ALA A 89 0.88 2.93 5.17
CA ALA A 89 0.90 3.72 6.39
C ALA A 89 -0.31 4.66 6.51
N ARG A 90 -0.70 5.33 5.41
CA ARG A 90 -1.92 6.16 5.38
C ARG A 90 -3.18 5.35 5.65
N PHE A 91 -3.34 4.19 5.02
CA PHE A 91 -4.49 3.32 5.27
C PHE A 91 -4.55 2.81 6.72
N ARG A 92 -3.41 2.40 7.29
CA ARG A 92 -3.36 2.01 8.71
C ARG A 92 -3.77 3.15 9.65
N ARG A 93 -3.33 4.39 9.37
CA ARG A 93 -3.76 5.56 10.14
C ARG A 93 -5.26 5.80 9.99
N ALA A 94 -5.81 5.74 8.78
CA ALA A 94 -7.24 5.92 8.54
C ALA A 94 -8.09 4.87 9.29
N ALA A 95 -7.72 3.59 9.20
CA ALA A 95 -8.41 2.52 9.93
C ALA A 95 -8.31 2.69 11.46
N THR A 96 -7.18 3.21 11.95
CA THR A 96 -7.01 3.54 13.37
C THR A 96 -7.96 4.67 13.79
N VAL A 97 -8.05 5.73 12.99
CA VAL A 97 -8.94 6.86 13.25
C VAL A 97 -10.40 6.40 13.24
N GLU A 98 -10.80 5.60 12.26
CA GLU A 98 -12.16 5.05 12.18
C GLU A 98 -12.52 4.24 13.43
N ARG A 99 -11.61 3.37 13.88
CA ARG A 99 -11.81 2.60 15.13
C ARG A 99 -11.96 3.51 16.35
N LEU A 100 -11.17 4.58 16.45
CA LEU A 100 -11.27 5.53 17.56
C LEU A 100 -12.60 6.28 17.54
N VAL A 101 -13.09 6.68 16.36
CA VAL A 101 -14.41 7.32 16.20
C VAL A 101 -15.52 6.37 16.65
N THR A 102 -15.48 5.09 16.25
CA THR A 102 -16.47 4.10 16.69
C THR A 102 -16.44 3.90 18.21
N LEU A 103 -15.25 3.84 18.82
CA LEU A 103 -15.12 3.71 20.26
C LEU A 103 -15.66 4.93 21.00
N LEU A 104 -15.39 6.14 20.49
CA LEU A 104 -15.90 7.38 21.06
C LEU A 104 -17.43 7.43 20.99
N ALA A 105 -18.02 7.13 19.83
CA ALA A 105 -19.47 7.08 19.67
C ALA A 105 -20.14 6.08 20.62
N ARG A 106 -19.51 4.91 20.83
CA ARG A 106 -20.00 3.92 21.81
C ARG A 106 -19.91 4.43 23.24
N ALA A 107 -18.82 5.09 23.60
CA ALA A 107 -18.64 5.64 24.95
C ALA A 107 -19.66 6.77 25.22
N GLU A 108 -19.92 7.63 24.24
CA GLU A 108 -20.93 8.68 24.32
C GLU A 108 -22.34 8.12 24.49
N ALA A 109 -22.69 7.08 23.72
CA ALA A 109 -23.98 6.40 23.84
C ALA A 109 -24.18 5.81 25.25
N GLN A 110 -23.16 5.14 25.78
CA GLN A 110 -23.21 4.59 27.15
C GLN A 110 -23.32 5.68 28.21
N ALA A 111 -22.63 6.81 28.03
CA ALA A 111 -22.74 7.95 28.94
C ALA A 111 -24.14 8.58 28.90
N ALA A 112 -24.74 8.71 27.72
CA ALA A 112 -26.10 9.20 27.55
C ALA A 112 -27.12 8.26 28.20
N GLU A 113 -27.00 6.95 27.99
CA GLU A 113 -27.86 5.93 28.60
C GLU A 113 -27.79 5.98 30.13
N ARG A 114 -26.58 6.09 30.71
CA ARG A 114 -26.40 6.22 32.15
C ARG A 114 -27.05 7.48 32.71
N ARG A 115 -26.93 8.62 32.01
CA ARG A 115 -27.59 9.88 32.42
C ARG A 115 -29.11 9.76 32.36
N GLN A 116 -29.63 9.13 31.31
CA GLN A 116 -31.06 8.91 31.15
C GLN A 116 -31.61 7.99 32.25
N GLN A 117 -30.91 6.89 32.55
CA GLN A 117 -31.29 5.99 33.63
C GLN A 117 -31.28 6.70 34.99
N ALA A 118 -30.22 7.46 35.30
CA ALA A 118 -30.14 8.23 36.54
C ALA A 118 -31.29 9.23 36.67
N ALA A 119 -31.67 9.91 35.59
CA ALA A 119 -32.81 10.83 35.58
C ALA A 119 -34.15 10.11 35.80
N LEU A 120 -34.33 8.92 35.21
CA LEU A 120 -35.52 8.09 35.43
C LEU A 120 -35.61 7.59 36.87
N ASP A 121 -34.49 7.14 37.44
CA ASP A 121 -34.41 6.68 38.83
C ASP A 121 -34.73 7.82 39.79
N GLU A 122 -34.20 9.02 39.53
CA GLU A 122 -34.49 10.23 40.32
C GLU A 122 -35.98 10.60 40.27
N LEU A 123 -36.58 10.63 39.07
CA LEU A 123 -38.02 10.88 38.91
C LEU A 123 -38.87 9.81 39.61
N SER A 124 -38.44 8.55 39.58
CA SER A 124 -39.13 7.46 40.26
C SER A 124 -39.12 7.63 41.78
N SER A 125 -37.96 8.03 42.34
CA SER A 125 -37.77 8.32 43.76
C SER A 125 -38.62 9.50 44.21
N GLN A 126 -38.63 10.59 43.44
CA GLN A 126 -39.47 11.76 43.70
C GLN A 126 -40.97 11.40 43.70
N ARG A 127 -41.42 10.57 42.74
CA ARG A 127 -42.81 10.07 42.70
C ARG A 127 -43.16 9.20 43.90
N ALA A 128 -42.24 8.33 44.34
CA ALA A 128 -42.44 7.50 45.52
C ALA A 128 -42.54 8.36 46.80
N ALA A 129 -41.65 9.35 46.95
CA ALA A 129 -41.67 10.28 48.06
C ALA A 129 -42.95 11.13 48.08
N ALA A 130 -43.44 11.59 46.92
CA ALA A 130 -44.70 12.31 46.81
C ALA A 130 -45.90 11.44 47.23
N ARG A 131 -45.96 10.17 46.79
CA ARG A 131 -47.00 9.21 47.19
C ARG A 131 -46.99 8.93 48.69
N ALA A 132 -45.82 8.77 49.30
CA ALA A 132 -45.70 8.57 50.75
C ALA A 132 -46.17 9.79 51.57
N ARG A 133 -46.12 10.99 50.99
CA ARG A 133 -46.63 12.22 51.60
C ARG A 133 -48.11 12.49 51.33
N THR A 134 -48.75 11.71 50.46
CA THR A 134 -50.18 11.85 50.19
C THR A 134 -50.94 11.04 51.24
N PRO A 135 -51.77 11.65 52.10
CA PRO A 135 -52.56 10.89 53.07
C PRO A 135 -53.49 9.95 52.32
N SER A 136 -53.54 8.68 52.72
CA SER A 136 -54.53 7.74 52.20
C SER A 136 -55.92 8.28 52.53
N CYS A 137 -56.68 8.73 51.53
CA CYS A 137 -58.11 8.93 51.70
C CYS A 137 -58.70 7.60 52.20
N PRO A 138 -59.35 7.56 53.37
CA PRO A 138 -59.99 6.34 53.82
C PRO A 138 -61.06 6.00 52.79
N ARG A 139 -60.92 4.84 52.13
CA ARG A 139 -62.04 4.21 51.43
C ARG A 139 -63.09 3.99 52.50
N GLY A 140 -64.18 4.76 52.42
CA GLY A 140 -65.39 4.47 53.15
C GLY A 140 -65.93 3.15 52.62
N ASP A 141 -65.60 2.06 53.31
CA ASP A 141 -66.33 0.80 53.21
C ASP A 141 -67.18 0.65 54.49
N ASP A 142 -68.47 0.86 54.27
CA ASP A 142 -69.65 0.31 54.95
C ASP A 142 -69.43 -0.47 56.26
N ARG A 143 -70.00 0.03 57.37
CA ARG A 143 -70.66 -0.83 58.38
C ARG A 143 -71.86 -0.14 59.06
N ARG A 144 -73.04 -0.70 58.76
CA ARG A 144 -74.21 -1.01 59.62
C ARG A 144 -74.58 0.00 60.72
N THR A 145 -75.78 0.57 60.61
CA THR A 145 -77.03 0.08 61.26
C THR A 145 -78.23 0.83 60.69
#